data_AF-A0A1Y1MJL8-F1
#
_entry.id   AF-A0A1Y1MJL8-F1
#
_cell.length_a   1.000
_cell.length_b   1.000
_cell.length_c   1.000
_cell.angle_alpha   90.00
_cell.angle_beta   90.00
_cell.angle_gamma   90.00
#
_symmetry.space_group_name_H-M   'P 1'
#
loop_
_entity.id
_entity.type
_entity.pdbx_description
1 polymer ?
#
loop_
_entity_poly.entity_id
_entity_poly.type
_entity_poly.pdbx_seq_one_letter_code
_entity_poly.pdbx_strand_id
1 'polypeptide(L)'
;FVEAKEESIEASLTNYHNTQVSAGVLVNRTKLSGEKSTQATFLLEIETPLVYRTGDHVRVYPINNPDLVDKIIQRLTGVEDPDKIIQLQILKELQTSKGDVKSWVPYKKLPNCSLRQLLSRFLDITTPPSSFLLQYFASIATAKIDQEKLAVLTTDPASYESWKNWRFPHLLEVLEEFPSVRPYAPLLITQLHILQPRLYSISSSPSVHPNQIHATVADVVYRTEGGNGPVHYGVCSNYFQNLQISEQLHISVRSAPHFYLPEDISLPVILVGPGTGIAPFRAFWQQRWSESKIAGKAWLFFGCRYKELDLYRDDKAEMVELGVLHRVFLALSREPYTKKTYVQDLMVEVGDEIYRMLVLEKGHVYVCGDSAMAEGVNQTLKTIIQRHGGQIDADSYMLTLKDQNRYHEDVFGITLRTAEKLNKFGKSA
;
A
#
# COMPACT_ATOMS: atom_id res chain seq x y z
N PHE A 1 -15.31 -13.47 -26.64
CA PHE A 1 -16.22 -13.43 -25.49
C PHE A 1 -17.45 -14.24 -25.81
N VAL A 2 -18.02 -14.94 -24.83
CA VAL A 2 -19.36 -15.57 -24.94
C VAL A 2 -20.23 -15.06 -23.79
N GLU A 3 -21.54 -15.04 -23.96
CA GLU A 3 -22.46 -14.60 -22.92
C GLU A 3 -22.43 -15.52 -21.69
N ALA A 4 -22.51 -14.95 -20.51
CA ALA A 4 -22.42 -15.69 -19.25
C ALA A 4 -23.38 -15.13 -18.19
N LYS A 5 -23.51 -15.85 -17.08
CA LYS A 5 -24.21 -15.36 -15.89
C LYS A 5 -23.25 -14.61 -14.98
N GLU A 6 -23.75 -13.57 -14.33
CA GLU A 6 -22.96 -12.77 -13.40
C GLU A 6 -22.61 -13.56 -12.14
N GLU A 7 -21.36 -13.44 -11.72
CA GLU A 7 -20.87 -13.96 -10.45
C GLU A 7 -20.90 -12.85 -9.39
N SER A 8 -21.19 -13.18 -8.13
CA SER A 8 -21.09 -12.20 -7.03
C SER A 8 -19.68 -11.61 -6.99
N ILE A 9 -19.58 -10.31 -6.70
CA ILE A 9 -18.30 -9.60 -6.60
C ILE A 9 -17.44 -10.22 -5.49
N GLU A 10 -18.03 -10.50 -4.32
CA GLU A 10 -17.33 -11.13 -3.20
C GLU A 10 -16.78 -12.51 -3.56
N ALA A 11 -17.62 -13.34 -4.21
CA ALA A 11 -17.21 -14.68 -4.65
C ALA A 11 -16.11 -14.61 -5.72
N SER A 12 -16.25 -13.68 -6.66
CA SER A 12 -15.27 -13.44 -7.72
C SER A 12 -13.92 -13.00 -7.16
N LEU A 13 -13.91 -12.00 -6.26
CA LEU A 13 -12.70 -11.53 -5.60
C LEU A 13 -12.08 -12.63 -4.73
N THR A 14 -12.90 -13.40 -4.02
CA THR A 14 -12.44 -14.52 -3.17
C THR A 14 -11.71 -15.58 -3.99
N ASN A 15 -12.31 -16.02 -5.09
CA ASN A 15 -11.73 -17.01 -5.99
C ASN A 15 -10.49 -16.45 -6.71
N TYR A 16 -10.57 -15.21 -7.18
CA TYR A 16 -9.51 -14.58 -7.96
C TYR A 16 -8.24 -14.28 -7.14
N HIS A 17 -8.40 -13.91 -5.87
CA HIS A 17 -7.27 -13.64 -4.96
C HIS A 17 -6.95 -14.80 -4.01
N ASN A 18 -7.69 -15.91 -4.08
CA ASN A 18 -7.55 -17.06 -3.20
C ASN A 18 -7.49 -16.64 -1.71
N THR A 19 -8.41 -15.77 -1.29
CA THR A 19 -8.50 -15.22 0.07
C THR A 19 -9.96 -14.91 0.36
N GLN A 20 -10.47 -15.27 1.53
CA GLN A 20 -11.86 -14.97 1.89
C GLN A 20 -12.08 -13.45 1.97
N VAL A 21 -12.90 -12.91 1.06
CA VAL A 21 -13.27 -11.50 1.02
C VAL A 21 -14.62 -11.31 1.71
N SER A 22 -14.77 -10.22 2.45
CA SER A 22 -16.02 -9.82 3.09
C SER A 22 -16.35 -8.38 2.75
N ALA A 23 -17.64 -8.05 2.78
CA ALA A 23 -18.09 -6.67 2.72
C ALA A 23 -17.84 -5.98 4.08
N GLY A 24 -17.36 -4.75 4.03
CA GLY A 24 -17.42 -3.79 5.12
C GLY A 24 -18.20 -2.56 4.67
N VAL A 25 -18.49 -1.65 5.60
CA VAL A 25 -19.17 -0.38 5.34
C VAL A 25 -18.33 0.76 5.88
N LEU A 26 -18.04 1.77 5.06
CA LEU A 26 -17.34 2.96 5.54
C LEU A 26 -18.30 3.79 6.40
N VAL A 27 -18.06 3.88 7.71
CA VAL A 27 -18.95 4.61 8.63
C VAL A 27 -18.45 6.01 8.95
N ASN A 28 -17.14 6.24 8.91
CA ASN A 28 -16.57 7.57 9.13
C ASN A 28 -15.26 7.78 8.35
N ARG A 29 -14.99 9.04 8.04
CA ARG A 29 -13.73 9.52 7.47
C ARG A 29 -13.33 10.82 8.13
N THR A 30 -12.24 10.81 8.89
CA THR A 30 -11.72 11.99 9.56
C THR A 30 -10.36 12.38 8.98
N LYS A 31 -10.22 13.64 8.54
CA LYS A 31 -8.92 14.18 8.12
C LYS A 31 -8.05 14.43 9.35
N LEU A 32 -6.89 13.78 9.42
CA LEU A 32 -5.95 13.87 10.54
C LEU A 32 -4.88 14.93 10.34
N SER A 33 -4.53 15.21 9.08
CA SER A 33 -3.63 16.29 8.70
C SER A 33 -4.34 17.64 8.81
N GLY A 34 -3.64 18.69 9.24
CA GLY A 34 -4.18 20.04 9.32
C GLY A 34 -4.77 20.55 8.00
N GLU A 35 -5.74 21.46 8.10
CA GLU A 35 -6.55 21.91 6.95
C GLU A 35 -5.73 22.41 5.77
N LYS A 36 -4.62 23.12 6.06
CA LYS A 36 -3.70 23.73 5.09
C LYS A 36 -2.67 22.75 4.49
N SER A 37 -2.65 21.50 4.93
CA SER A 37 -1.68 20.52 4.41
C SER A 37 -2.02 20.11 2.99
N THR A 38 -1.02 20.16 2.10
CA THR A 38 -1.09 19.62 0.73
C THR A 38 -1.04 18.09 0.70
N GLN A 39 -0.64 17.45 1.80
CA GLN A 39 -0.67 16.01 1.98
C GLN A 39 -1.77 15.68 2.98
N ALA A 40 -2.86 15.09 2.48
CA ALA A 40 -3.97 14.66 3.31
C ALA A 40 -3.70 13.26 3.89
N THR A 41 -4.00 13.07 5.17
CA THR A 41 -4.03 11.74 5.80
C THR A 41 -5.35 11.60 6.52
N PHE A 42 -6.00 10.45 6.36
CA PHE A 42 -7.33 10.17 6.88
C PHE A 42 -7.31 8.99 7.83
N LEU A 43 -8.12 9.07 8.88
CA LEU A 43 -8.62 7.92 9.61
C LEU A 43 -9.90 7.47 8.92
N LEU A 44 -9.95 6.20 8.53
CA LEU A 44 -11.14 5.54 8.04
C LEU A 44 -11.66 4.60 9.11
N GLU A 45 -12.97 4.58 9.33
CA GLU A 45 -13.63 3.65 10.23
C GLU A 45 -14.57 2.77 9.39
N ILE A 46 -14.36 1.46 9.45
CA ILE A 46 -15.04 0.48 8.62
C ILE A 46 -15.75 -0.53 9.51
N GLU A 47 -17.08 -0.58 9.44
CA GLU A 47 -17.88 -1.60 10.12
C GLU A 47 -17.76 -2.93 9.37
N THR A 48 -17.50 -4.01 10.09
CA THR A 48 -17.24 -5.32 9.47
C THR A 48 -17.42 -6.48 10.46
N PRO A 49 -17.88 -7.66 9.99
CA PRO A 49 -17.90 -8.88 10.80
C PRO A 49 -16.52 -9.54 10.94
N LEU A 50 -15.49 -9.00 10.29
CA LEU A 50 -14.16 -9.60 10.31
C LEU A 50 -13.50 -9.49 11.69
N VAL A 51 -12.96 -10.60 12.15
CA VAL A 51 -12.18 -10.67 13.39
C VAL A 51 -10.71 -10.42 13.08
N TYR A 52 -10.05 -9.65 13.92
CA TYR A 52 -8.62 -9.34 13.79
C TYR A 52 -7.98 -9.19 15.18
N ARG A 53 -6.64 -9.17 15.22
CA ARG A 53 -5.86 -8.83 16.40
C ARG A 53 -5.13 -7.50 16.20
N THR A 54 -4.95 -6.75 17.27
CA THR A 54 -4.10 -5.55 17.28
C THR A 54 -2.70 -5.87 16.70
N GLY A 55 -2.33 -5.18 15.63
CA GLY A 55 -1.10 -5.44 14.85
C GLY A 55 -1.36 -6.04 13.45
N ASP A 56 -2.55 -6.59 13.20
CA ASP A 56 -2.95 -7.11 11.90
C ASP A 56 -3.08 -6.03 10.82
N HIS A 57 -3.15 -6.48 9.56
CA HIS A 57 -3.43 -5.63 8.41
C HIS A 57 -4.82 -5.89 7.84
N VAL A 58 -5.45 -4.85 7.30
CA VAL A 58 -6.61 -4.97 6.42
C VAL A 58 -6.16 -4.86 4.96
N ARG A 59 -6.55 -5.84 4.15
CA ARG A 59 -6.49 -5.77 2.69
C ARG A 59 -7.76 -5.11 2.19
N VAL A 60 -7.60 -4.09 1.36
CA VAL A 60 -8.70 -3.39 0.69
C VAL A 60 -8.61 -3.68 -0.79
N TYR A 61 -9.73 -4.05 -1.40
CA TYR A 61 -9.84 -4.33 -2.82
C TYR A 61 -10.42 -3.10 -3.52
N PRO A 62 -9.58 -2.23 -4.12
CA PRO A 62 -10.02 -0.96 -4.64
C PRO A 62 -10.71 -1.10 -6.01
N ILE A 63 -11.28 0.00 -6.47
CA ILE A 63 -11.83 0.15 -7.80
C ILE A 63 -11.00 1.20 -8.54
N ASN A 64 -10.66 0.95 -9.79
CA ASN A 64 -10.06 1.95 -10.66
C ASN A 64 -11.02 3.12 -10.92
N ASN A 65 -10.47 4.28 -11.28
CA ASN A 65 -11.27 5.46 -11.61
C ASN A 65 -12.22 5.16 -12.79
N PRO A 66 -13.54 5.38 -12.67
CA PRO A 66 -14.51 5.10 -13.75
C PRO A 66 -14.20 5.84 -15.05
N ASP A 67 -13.80 7.12 -15.00
CA ASP A 67 -13.45 7.89 -16.20
C ASP A 67 -12.25 7.28 -16.94
N LEU A 68 -11.27 6.74 -16.19
CA LEU A 68 -10.12 6.05 -16.76
C LEU A 68 -10.55 4.76 -17.47
N VAL A 69 -11.43 3.98 -16.83
CA VAL A 69 -11.99 2.75 -17.40
C VAL A 69 -12.75 3.04 -18.68
N ASP A 70 -13.64 4.03 -18.65
CA ASP A 70 -14.49 4.41 -19.78
C ASP A 70 -13.67 4.87 -20.98
N LYS A 71 -12.68 5.74 -20.74
CA LYS A 71 -11.77 6.21 -21.79
C LYS A 71 -10.93 5.08 -22.36
N ILE A 72 -10.48 4.10 -21.56
CA ILE A 72 -9.77 2.93 -22.09
C ILE A 72 -10.69 2.10 -22.98
N ILE A 73 -11.92 1.82 -22.55
CA ILE A 73 -12.91 1.06 -23.33
C ILE A 73 -13.13 1.71 -24.71
N GLN A 74 -13.23 3.04 -24.78
CA GLN A 74 -13.36 3.79 -26.04
C GLN A 74 -12.17 3.61 -27.01
N ARG A 75 -11.02 3.16 -26.51
CA ARG A 75 -9.82 2.87 -27.32
C ARG A 75 -9.77 1.43 -27.84
N LEU A 76 -10.61 0.54 -27.33
CA LEU A 76 -10.58 -0.89 -27.67
C LEU A 76 -11.43 -1.23 -28.89
N THR A 77 -11.10 -2.34 -29.55
CA THR A 77 -11.90 -2.97 -30.60
C THR A 77 -12.52 -4.27 -30.10
N GLY A 78 -13.58 -4.74 -30.76
CA GLY A 78 -14.29 -5.97 -30.36
C GLY A 78 -15.15 -5.82 -29.11
N VAL A 79 -15.61 -4.60 -28.83
CA VAL A 79 -16.52 -4.28 -27.74
C VAL A 79 -17.85 -3.84 -28.36
N GLU A 80 -18.88 -4.68 -28.27
CA GLU A 80 -20.24 -4.33 -28.70
C GLU A 80 -20.99 -3.61 -27.56
N ASP A 81 -20.97 -4.22 -26.38
CA ASP A 81 -21.52 -3.68 -25.13
C ASP A 81 -20.52 -3.98 -24.00
N PRO A 82 -19.89 -2.95 -23.38
CA PRO A 82 -18.93 -3.13 -22.31
C PRO A 82 -19.54 -3.61 -20.99
N ASP A 83 -20.87 -3.52 -20.84
CA ASP A 83 -21.63 -3.87 -19.65
C ASP A 83 -22.29 -5.25 -19.75
N LYS A 84 -22.29 -5.85 -20.94
CA LYS A 84 -22.73 -7.24 -21.13
C LYS A 84 -21.85 -8.21 -20.35
N ILE A 85 -22.49 -9.13 -19.63
CA ILE A 85 -21.80 -10.18 -18.87
C ILE A 85 -21.20 -11.20 -19.83
N ILE A 86 -19.90 -11.41 -19.70
CA ILE A 86 -19.11 -12.24 -20.61
C ILE A 86 -18.29 -13.29 -19.88
N GLN A 87 -18.04 -14.40 -20.56
CA GLN A 87 -16.96 -15.34 -20.28
C GLN A 87 -15.90 -15.22 -21.36
N LEU A 88 -14.65 -15.06 -20.94
CA LEU A 88 -13.51 -15.18 -21.84
C LEU A 88 -13.21 -16.67 -22.09
N GLN A 89 -13.06 -17.04 -23.36
CA GLN A 89 -12.64 -18.38 -23.77
C GLN A 89 -11.35 -18.29 -24.58
N ILE A 90 -10.49 -19.28 -24.43
CA ILE A 90 -9.27 -19.45 -25.22
C ILE A 90 -9.40 -20.69 -26.11
N LEU A 91 -8.84 -20.61 -27.32
CA LEU A 91 -8.78 -21.75 -28.22
C LEU A 91 -7.65 -22.67 -27.76
N LYS A 92 -7.99 -23.89 -27.33
CA LYS A 92 -7.03 -24.92 -26.98
C LYS A 92 -6.90 -25.89 -28.14
N GLU A 93 -5.67 -26.07 -28.61
CA GLU A 93 -5.32 -27.06 -29.62
C GLU A 93 -4.65 -28.25 -28.92
N LEU A 94 -5.22 -29.44 -29.10
CA LEU A 94 -4.71 -30.69 -28.55
C LEU A 94 -4.29 -31.60 -29.70
N GLN A 95 -3.02 -31.96 -29.75
CA GLN A 95 -2.54 -32.99 -30.65
C GLN A 95 -3.04 -34.35 -30.17
N THR A 96 -3.80 -35.03 -31.01
CA THR A 96 -4.27 -36.39 -30.74
C THR A 96 -3.79 -37.34 -31.84
N SER A 97 -3.86 -38.65 -31.58
CA SER A 97 -3.54 -39.68 -32.58
C SER A 97 -4.44 -39.64 -33.83
N LYS A 98 -5.55 -38.89 -33.80
CA LYS A 98 -6.49 -38.68 -34.92
C LYS A 98 -6.36 -37.28 -35.56
N GLY A 99 -5.33 -36.51 -35.19
CA GLY A 99 -5.11 -35.14 -35.66
C GLY A 99 -5.33 -34.08 -34.58
N ASP A 100 -5.27 -32.81 -34.99
CA ASP A 100 -5.41 -31.66 -34.10
C ASP A 100 -6.88 -31.41 -33.77
N VAL A 101 -7.23 -31.50 -32.49
CA VAL A 101 -8.56 -31.17 -31.99
C VAL A 101 -8.52 -29.75 -31.41
N LYS A 102 -9.30 -28.84 -32.01
CA LYS A 102 -9.46 -27.47 -31.53
C LYS A 102 -10.75 -27.36 -30.71
N SER A 103 -10.65 -26.81 -29.51
CA SER A 103 -11.81 -26.61 -28.63
C SER A 103 -11.70 -25.28 -27.88
N TRP A 104 -12.81 -24.58 -27.74
CA TRP A 104 -12.88 -23.38 -26.92
C TRP A 104 -13.10 -23.77 -25.46
N VAL A 105 -12.25 -23.26 -24.57
CA VAL A 105 -12.32 -23.54 -23.14
C VAL A 105 -12.34 -22.25 -22.33
N PRO A 106 -13.05 -22.20 -21.18
CA PRO A 106 -13.07 -21.02 -20.33
C PRO A 106 -11.67 -20.62 -19.86
N TYR A 107 -11.37 -19.33 -19.93
CA TYR A 107 -10.16 -18.75 -19.36
C TYR A 107 -10.35 -18.51 -17.87
N LYS A 108 -10.15 -19.57 -17.07
CA LYS A 108 -10.43 -19.62 -15.63
C LYS A 108 -9.69 -18.59 -14.76
N LYS A 109 -8.74 -17.85 -15.32
CA LYS A 109 -8.06 -16.79 -14.58
C LYS A 109 -8.94 -15.57 -14.39
N LEU A 110 -9.93 -15.31 -15.24
CA LEU A 110 -10.81 -14.14 -15.09
C LEU A 110 -12.23 -14.60 -14.69
N PRO A 111 -12.91 -13.84 -13.80
CA PRO A 111 -14.29 -14.13 -13.43
C PRO A 111 -15.25 -13.83 -14.59
N ASN A 112 -16.48 -14.35 -14.50
CA ASN A 112 -17.55 -14.01 -15.44
C ASN A 112 -18.22 -12.70 -14.99
N CYS A 113 -17.86 -11.59 -15.64
CA CYS A 113 -18.44 -10.28 -15.41
C CYS A 113 -18.31 -9.41 -16.67
N SER A 114 -18.74 -8.16 -16.62
CA SER A 114 -18.62 -7.26 -17.77
C SER A 114 -17.17 -6.83 -18.02
N LEU A 115 -16.86 -6.37 -19.25
CA LEU A 115 -15.54 -5.81 -19.56
C LEU A 115 -15.23 -4.60 -18.66
N ARG A 116 -16.23 -3.75 -18.42
CA ARG A 116 -16.12 -2.63 -17.49
C ARG A 116 -15.72 -3.10 -16.09
N GLN A 117 -16.36 -4.15 -15.60
CA GLN A 117 -16.08 -4.70 -14.28
C GLN A 117 -14.66 -5.31 -14.19
N LEU A 118 -14.21 -6.01 -15.24
CA LEU A 118 -12.83 -6.53 -15.32
C LEU A 118 -11.79 -5.40 -15.19
N LEU A 119 -11.94 -4.33 -15.98
CA LEU A 119 -11.05 -3.17 -15.94
C LEU A 119 -11.21 -2.35 -14.67
N SER A 120 -12.37 -2.38 -14.02
CA SER A 120 -12.62 -1.63 -12.80
C SER A 120 -12.04 -2.30 -11.56
N ARG A 121 -12.16 -3.63 -11.42
CA ARG A 121 -11.87 -4.33 -10.15
C ARG A 121 -10.80 -5.41 -10.22
N PHE A 122 -10.52 -5.96 -11.40
CA PHE A 122 -9.72 -7.18 -11.51
C PHE A 122 -8.38 -6.96 -12.21
N LEU A 123 -8.27 -5.93 -13.05
CA LEU A 123 -7.10 -5.67 -13.89
C LEU A 123 -6.43 -4.34 -13.53
N ASP A 124 -5.11 -4.36 -13.49
CA ASP A 124 -4.29 -3.17 -13.30
C ASP A 124 -4.14 -2.43 -14.64
N ILE A 125 -4.72 -1.23 -14.68
CA ILE A 125 -4.67 -0.31 -15.83
C ILE A 125 -3.78 0.90 -15.57
N THR A 126 -3.11 0.94 -14.41
CA THR A 126 -2.35 2.10 -13.92
C THR A 126 -0.85 1.87 -13.88
N THR A 127 -0.40 0.62 -13.69
CA THR A 127 1.02 0.29 -13.82
C THR A 127 1.48 0.46 -15.29
N PRO A 128 2.66 1.07 -15.54
CA PRO A 128 3.17 1.21 -16.90
C PRO A 128 3.18 -0.11 -17.67
N PRO A 129 2.65 -0.13 -18.92
CA PRO A 129 2.69 -1.31 -19.78
C PRO A 129 4.08 -1.92 -19.89
N SER A 130 4.15 -3.24 -19.79
CA SER A 130 5.40 -3.98 -19.94
C SER A 130 5.95 -3.86 -21.37
N SER A 131 7.25 -4.07 -21.55
CA SER A 131 7.86 -4.12 -22.88
C SER A 131 7.19 -5.15 -23.80
N PHE A 132 6.72 -6.29 -23.25
CA PHE A 132 5.95 -7.28 -23.98
C PHE A 132 4.59 -6.75 -24.47
N LEU A 133 3.87 -6.00 -23.62
CA LEU A 133 2.62 -5.37 -24.04
C LEU A 133 2.86 -4.28 -25.10
N LEU A 134 3.96 -3.54 -25.00
CA LEU A 134 4.36 -2.57 -26.02
C LEU A 134 4.75 -3.25 -27.35
N GLN A 135 5.34 -4.45 -27.33
CA GLN A 135 5.59 -5.23 -28.56
C GLN A 135 4.29 -5.60 -29.26
N TYR A 136 3.27 -6.01 -28.49
CA TYR A 136 1.93 -6.20 -29.04
C TYR A 136 1.38 -4.91 -29.65
N PHE A 137 1.51 -3.77 -28.96
CA PHE A 137 1.06 -2.47 -29.50
C PHE A 137 1.79 -2.08 -30.79
N ALA A 138 3.11 -2.29 -30.88
CA ALA A 138 3.89 -2.09 -32.10
C ALA A 138 3.34 -2.93 -33.27
N SER A 139 2.95 -4.18 -33.02
CA SER A 139 2.43 -5.08 -34.06
C SER A 139 1.08 -4.68 -34.65
N ILE A 140 0.30 -3.87 -33.92
CA ILE A 140 -1.05 -3.43 -34.33
C ILE A 140 -1.15 -1.93 -34.64
N ALA A 141 -0.09 -1.16 -34.39
CA ALA A 141 -0.04 0.25 -34.72
C ALA A 141 -0.18 0.42 -36.25
N THR A 142 -1.06 1.32 -36.69
CA THR A 142 -1.30 1.54 -38.12
C THR A 142 -0.55 2.75 -38.69
N ALA A 143 -0.12 3.67 -37.83
CA ALA A 143 0.70 4.81 -38.23
C ALA A 143 2.18 4.48 -38.11
N LYS A 144 2.96 4.79 -39.16
CA LYS A 144 4.41 4.54 -39.20
C LYS A 144 5.17 5.20 -38.04
N ILE A 145 4.78 6.42 -37.67
CA ILE A 145 5.38 7.16 -36.55
C ILE A 145 5.19 6.45 -35.20
N ASP A 146 4.02 5.85 -34.97
CA ASP A 146 3.75 5.10 -33.74
C ASP A 146 4.53 3.79 -33.72
N GLN A 147 4.59 3.09 -34.86
CA GLN A 147 5.40 1.87 -35.03
C GLN A 147 6.88 2.13 -34.72
N GLU A 148 7.46 3.19 -35.28
CA GLU A 148 8.87 3.54 -35.09
C GLU A 148 9.17 3.87 -33.62
N LYS A 149 8.32 4.68 -32.97
CA LYS A 149 8.49 5.00 -31.54
C LYS A 149 8.34 3.78 -30.63
N LEU A 150 7.32 2.95 -30.86
CA LEU A 150 7.11 1.71 -30.10
C LEU A 150 8.24 0.70 -30.36
N ALA A 151 8.80 0.65 -31.57
CA ALA A 151 9.96 -0.19 -31.88
C ALA A 151 11.17 0.21 -31.03
N VAL A 152 11.45 1.51 -30.85
CA VAL A 152 12.53 1.98 -29.97
C VAL A 152 12.28 1.51 -28.53
N LEU A 153 11.06 1.74 -28.01
CA LEU A 153 10.68 1.33 -26.65
C LEU A 153 10.71 -0.19 -26.42
N THR A 154 10.69 -1.01 -27.47
CA THR A 154 10.63 -2.47 -27.35
C THR A 154 11.95 -3.16 -27.67
N THR A 155 12.87 -2.49 -28.36
CA THR A 155 14.18 -3.01 -28.75
C THR A 155 15.33 -2.46 -27.92
N ASP A 156 15.19 -1.27 -27.34
CA ASP A 156 16.18 -0.66 -26.45
C ASP A 156 15.69 -0.60 -24.99
N PRO A 157 16.22 -1.46 -24.10
CA PRO A 157 15.88 -1.46 -22.68
C PRO A 157 16.14 -0.12 -21.97
N ALA A 158 17.17 0.64 -22.38
CA ALA A 158 17.50 1.92 -21.75
C ALA A 158 16.44 2.98 -22.07
N SER A 159 16.01 3.06 -23.33
CA SER A 159 14.89 3.92 -23.75
C SER A 159 13.60 3.56 -23.02
N TYR A 160 13.28 2.28 -22.89
CA TYR A 160 12.09 1.83 -22.13
C TYR A 160 12.14 2.27 -20.67
N GLU A 161 13.24 2.01 -19.96
CA GLU A 161 13.36 2.37 -18.55
C GLU A 161 13.37 3.90 -18.35
N SER A 162 13.98 4.66 -19.26
CA SER A 162 13.91 6.12 -19.23
C SER A 162 12.47 6.63 -19.40
N TRP A 163 11.76 6.17 -20.43
CA TRP A 163 10.36 6.52 -20.68
C TRP A 163 9.47 6.12 -19.49
N LYS A 164 9.57 4.87 -19.02
CA LYS A 164 8.80 4.35 -17.89
C LYS A 164 9.04 5.13 -16.60
N ASN A 165 10.29 5.48 -16.27
CA ASN A 165 10.60 6.18 -15.02
C ASN A 165 10.30 7.69 -15.11
N TRP A 166 10.43 8.30 -16.29
CA TRP A 166 10.18 9.72 -16.49
C TRP A 166 8.67 10.04 -16.62
N ARG A 167 7.99 9.28 -17.49
CA ARG A 167 6.56 9.46 -17.81
C ARG A 167 5.66 8.75 -16.82
N PHE A 168 6.10 7.58 -16.34
CA PHE A 168 5.32 6.65 -15.53
C PHE A 168 3.88 6.46 -16.05
N PRO A 169 3.67 6.22 -17.36
CA PRO A 169 2.36 6.40 -17.96
C PRO A 169 1.45 5.22 -17.67
N HIS A 170 0.19 5.49 -17.33
CA HIS A 170 -0.82 4.44 -17.23
C HIS A 170 -1.33 4.01 -18.61
N LEU A 171 -2.11 2.91 -18.69
CA LEU A 171 -2.53 2.32 -19.97
C LEU A 171 -3.22 3.33 -20.91
N LEU A 172 -4.12 4.17 -20.38
CA LEU A 172 -4.77 5.19 -21.21
C LEU A 172 -3.79 6.19 -21.82
N GLU A 173 -2.81 6.69 -21.05
CA GLU A 173 -1.82 7.65 -21.53
C GLU A 173 -0.98 7.03 -22.66
N VAL A 174 -0.65 5.75 -22.56
CA VAL A 174 0.05 5.03 -23.65
C VAL A 174 -0.82 4.95 -24.89
N LEU A 175 -2.12 4.66 -24.75
CA LEU A 175 -3.04 4.65 -25.89
C LEU A 175 -3.24 6.05 -26.47
N GLU A 176 -3.22 7.11 -25.66
CA GLU A 176 -3.27 8.50 -26.11
C GLU A 176 -1.98 8.96 -26.80
N GLU A 177 -0.81 8.54 -26.30
CA GLU A 177 0.50 8.80 -26.92
C GLU A 177 0.65 8.10 -28.28
N PHE A 178 0.05 6.91 -28.45
CA PHE A 178 0.05 6.13 -29.69
C PHE A 178 -1.37 5.97 -30.26
N PRO A 179 -1.96 7.03 -30.84
CA PRO A 179 -3.37 7.06 -31.22
C PRO A 179 -3.77 6.03 -32.29
N SER A 180 -2.82 5.55 -33.10
CA SER A 180 -3.09 4.53 -34.13
C SER A 180 -3.22 3.11 -33.57
N VAL A 181 -2.88 2.91 -32.30
CA VAL A 181 -3.02 1.62 -31.59
C VAL A 181 -4.48 1.45 -31.13
N ARG A 182 -5.11 0.35 -31.58
CA ARG A 182 -6.49 -0.02 -31.25
C ARG A 182 -6.57 -1.49 -30.81
N PRO A 183 -6.22 -1.81 -29.55
CA PRO A 183 -6.11 -3.18 -29.08
C PRO A 183 -7.44 -3.93 -29.15
N TYR A 184 -7.39 -5.23 -29.44
CA TYR A 184 -8.55 -6.11 -29.37
C TYR A 184 -8.84 -6.46 -27.90
N ALA A 185 -10.03 -6.11 -27.39
CA ALA A 185 -10.35 -6.19 -25.97
C ALA A 185 -10.11 -7.58 -25.35
N PRO A 186 -10.58 -8.71 -25.94
CA PRO A 186 -10.30 -10.04 -25.41
C PRO A 186 -8.82 -10.38 -25.28
N LEU A 187 -7.97 -9.87 -26.19
CA LEU A 187 -6.54 -10.12 -26.13
C LEU A 187 -5.88 -9.24 -25.07
N LEU A 188 -6.20 -7.94 -25.05
CA LEU A 188 -5.61 -7.00 -24.08
C LEU A 188 -5.81 -7.45 -22.63
N ILE A 189 -7.03 -7.83 -22.25
CA ILE A 189 -7.33 -8.22 -20.85
C ILE A 189 -6.58 -9.47 -20.39
N THR A 190 -6.07 -10.29 -21.31
CA THR A 190 -5.21 -11.45 -20.96
C THR A 190 -3.77 -11.08 -20.68
N GLN A 191 -3.36 -9.87 -21.09
CA GLN A 191 -1.99 -9.36 -20.94
C GLN A 191 -1.84 -8.40 -19.76
N LEU A 192 -2.94 -7.89 -19.22
CA LEU A 192 -2.92 -7.00 -18.06
C LEU A 192 -2.65 -7.78 -16.78
N HIS A 193 -1.92 -7.14 -15.87
CA HIS A 193 -1.69 -7.71 -14.54
C HIS A 193 -2.95 -7.65 -13.69
N ILE A 194 -2.98 -8.49 -12.66
CA ILE A 194 -4.06 -8.51 -11.67
C ILE A 194 -3.99 -7.24 -10.81
N LEU A 195 -5.11 -6.54 -10.64
CA LEU A 195 -5.23 -5.44 -9.69
C LEU A 195 -5.05 -5.96 -8.26
N GLN A 196 -3.92 -5.63 -7.63
CA GLN A 196 -3.62 -6.12 -6.29
C GLN A 196 -4.43 -5.37 -5.20
N PRO A 197 -4.93 -6.05 -4.16
CA PRO A 197 -5.44 -5.37 -2.97
C PRO A 197 -4.32 -4.58 -2.29
N ARG A 198 -4.66 -3.49 -1.61
CA ARG A 198 -3.70 -2.69 -0.82
C ARG A 198 -3.81 -3.04 0.65
N LEU A 199 -2.67 -3.20 1.31
CA LEU A 199 -2.56 -3.47 2.74
C LEU A 199 -2.47 -2.16 3.52
N TYR A 200 -3.22 -2.08 4.61
CA TYR A 200 -3.13 -1.03 5.62
C TYR A 200 -3.02 -1.67 6.99
N SER A 201 -2.08 -1.22 7.84
CA SER A 201 -2.04 -1.66 9.24
C SER A 201 -3.30 -1.15 9.95
N ILE A 202 -3.95 -2.05 10.67
CA ILE A 202 -5.18 -1.71 11.39
C ILE A 202 -4.84 -0.78 12.54
N SER A 203 -5.52 0.36 12.60
CA SER A 203 -5.27 1.44 13.56
C SER A 203 -6.29 1.54 14.69
N SER A 204 -7.05 0.47 14.92
CA SER A 204 -7.96 0.30 16.06
C SER A 204 -7.68 -0.98 16.85
N SER A 205 -7.97 -0.95 18.14
CA SER A 205 -8.10 -2.18 18.95
C SER A 205 -9.53 -2.75 18.85
N PRO A 206 -9.70 -4.06 18.66
CA PRO A 206 -11.04 -4.69 18.65
C PRO A 206 -11.71 -4.66 20.03
N SER A 207 -10.92 -4.46 21.10
CA SER A 207 -11.41 -4.33 22.48
C SER A 207 -12.03 -2.96 22.75
N VAL A 208 -11.60 -1.93 22.02
CA VAL A 208 -12.12 -0.56 22.11
C VAL A 208 -13.20 -0.30 21.06
N HIS A 209 -13.03 -0.85 19.86
CA HIS A 209 -13.92 -0.67 18.72
C HIS A 209 -14.42 -2.04 18.21
N PRO A 210 -15.39 -2.67 18.89
CA PRO A 210 -15.94 -3.95 18.46
C PRO A 210 -16.62 -3.83 17.09
N ASN A 211 -16.46 -4.84 16.24
CA ASN A 211 -17.01 -4.90 14.88
C ASN A 211 -16.56 -3.76 13.94
N GLN A 212 -15.44 -3.10 14.26
CA GLN A 212 -14.89 -2.03 13.44
C GLN A 212 -13.39 -2.22 13.20
N ILE A 213 -12.97 -1.98 11.96
CA ILE A 213 -11.57 -1.86 11.55
C ILE A 213 -11.30 -0.41 11.20
N HIS A 214 -10.28 0.17 11.83
CA HIS A 214 -9.81 1.50 11.46
C HIS A 214 -8.55 1.40 10.59
N ALA A 215 -8.40 2.31 9.64
CA ALA A 215 -7.22 2.39 8.79
C ALA A 215 -6.71 3.84 8.69
N THR A 216 -5.40 4.03 8.86
CA THR A 216 -4.74 5.33 8.66
C THR A 216 -4.17 5.40 7.25
N VAL A 217 -4.77 6.24 6.41
CA VAL A 217 -4.48 6.28 4.96
C VAL A 217 -3.92 7.64 4.57
N ALA A 218 -2.68 7.66 4.07
CA ALA A 218 -2.15 8.83 3.38
C ALA A 218 -2.68 8.88 1.95
N ASP A 219 -3.11 10.05 1.52
CA ASP A 219 -3.48 10.28 0.13
C ASP A 219 -2.23 10.33 -0.75
N VAL A 220 -2.23 9.52 -1.81
CA VAL A 220 -1.12 9.41 -2.75
C VAL A 220 -1.49 10.15 -4.02
N VAL A 221 -0.92 11.35 -4.17
CA VAL A 221 -1.06 12.19 -5.37
C VAL A 221 0.33 12.67 -5.77
N TYR A 222 0.68 12.51 -7.04
CA TYR A 222 1.96 12.98 -7.58
C TYR A 222 1.81 13.47 -9.01
N ARG A 223 2.74 14.31 -9.46
CA ARG A 223 2.87 14.71 -10.86
C ARG A 223 4.05 13.98 -11.48
N THR A 224 3.89 13.53 -12.71
CA THR A 224 4.96 12.91 -13.50
C THR A 224 5.87 13.99 -14.12
N GLU A 225 6.90 13.59 -14.86
CA GLU A 225 7.81 14.49 -15.60
C GLU A 225 8.41 15.63 -14.75
N GLY A 226 8.94 15.29 -13.57
CA GLY A 226 9.58 16.28 -12.70
C GLY A 226 8.60 17.30 -12.09
N GLY A 227 7.30 17.05 -12.13
CA GLY A 227 6.26 17.96 -11.66
C GLY A 227 5.53 18.74 -12.76
N ASN A 228 5.95 18.61 -14.02
CA ASN A 228 5.33 19.30 -15.16
C ASN A 228 4.29 18.45 -15.89
N GLY A 229 4.27 17.13 -15.65
CA GLY A 229 3.36 16.19 -16.27
C GLY A 229 1.96 16.17 -15.64
N PRO A 230 1.11 15.25 -16.12
CA PRO A 230 -0.21 14.99 -15.54
C PRO A 230 -0.14 14.58 -14.07
N VAL A 231 -1.25 14.80 -13.36
CA VAL A 231 -1.43 14.36 -11.97
C VAL A 231 -1.90 12.91 -11.98
N HIS A 232 -1.18 12.06 -11.26
CA HIS A 232 -1.51 10.67 -11.01
C HIS A 232 -1.95 10.47 -9.57
N TYR A 233 -2.88 9.53 -9.40
CA TYR A 233 -3.51 9.22 -8.12
C TYR A 233 -3.25 7.75 -7.76
N GLY A 234 -2.94 7.49 -6.50
CA GLY A 234 -2.88 6.13 -5.99
C GLY A 234 -4.27 5.48 -6.04
N VAL A 235 -4.38 4.32 -6.70
CA VAL A 235 -5.68 3.65 -6.93
C VAL A 235 -6.49 3.49 -5.64
N CYS A 236 -5.90 2.92 -4.59
CA CYS A 236 -6.65 2.62 -3.36
C CYS A 236 -6.84 3.85 -2.46
N SER A 237 -5.85 4.75 -2.34
CA SER A 237 -6.02 5.98 -1.55
C SER A 237 -7.07 6.91 -2.15
N ASN A 238 -7.12 7.01 -3.48
CA ASN A 238 -8.13 7.81 -4.19
C ASN A 238 -9.49 7.12 -4.25
N TYR A 239 -9.53 5.78 -4.33
CA TYR A 239 -10.77 5.01 -4.14
C TYR A 239 -11.45 5.42 -2.83
N PHE A 240 -10.70 5.50 -1.73
CA PHE A 240 -11.25 5.99 -0.46
C PHE A 240 -11.74 7.43 -0.51
N GLN A 241 -11.13 8.33 -1.30
CA GLN A 241 -11.64 9.70 -1.42
C GLN A 241 -13.03 9.74 -2.06
N ASN A 242 -13.28 8.87 -3.03
CA ASN A 242 -14.52 8.85 -3.80
C ASN A 242 -15.63 8.01 -3.14
N LEU A 243 -15.26 7.05 -2.29
CA LEU A 243 -16.21 6.22 -1.54
C LEU A 243 -17.11 7.11 -0.66
N GLN A 244 -18.41 6.88 -0.61
CA GLN A 244 -19.30 7.65 0.28
C GLN A 244 -19.40 7.01 1.66
N ILE A 245 -19.77 7.81 2.66
CA ILE A 245 -20.15 7.26 3.97
C ILE A 245 -21.40 6.38 3.79
N SER A 246 -21.46 5.26 4.50
CA SER A 246 -22.44 4.18 4.35
C SER A 246 -22.32 3.35 3.07
N GLU A 247 -21.29 3.58 2.23
CA GLU A 247 -21.03 2.76 1.06
C GLU A 247 -20.22 1.49 1.42
N GLN A 248 -20.52 0.41 0.72
CA GLN A 248 -19.83 -0.87 0.90
C GLN A 248 -18.46 -0.88 0.24
N LEU A 249 -17.53 -1.57 0.88
CA LEU A 249 -16.21 -1.88 0.33
C LEU A 249 -15.84 -3.34 0.61
N HIS A 250 -14.95 -3.87 -0.23
CA HIS A 250 -14.48 -5.24 -0.09
C HIS A 250 -13.15 -5.28 0.64
N ILE A 251 -13.09 -6.08 1.71
CA ILE A 251 -11.91 -6.20 2.57
C ILE A 251 -11.63 -7.65 3.00
N SER A 252 -10.41 -7.90 3.43
CA SER A 252 -10.02 -9.12 4.14
C SER A 252 -8.95 -8.80 5.19
N VAL A 253 -8.80 -9.65 6.21
CA VAL A 253 -7.75 -9.48 7.24
C VAL A 253 -6.55 -10.34 6.88
N ARG A 254 -5.35 -9.79 7.05
CA ARG A 254 -4.09 -10.52 7.00
C ARG A 254 -3.44 -10.48 8.38
N SER A 255 -3.30 -11.65 8.97
CA SER A 255 -2.66 -11.76 10.28
C SER A 255 -1.18 -11.41 10.26
N ALA A 256 -0.71 -10.75 11.32
CA ALA A 256 0.68 -10.32 11.50
C ALA A 256 1.25 -10.76 12.87
N PRO A 257 1.42 -12.08 13.11
CA PRO A 257 1.82 -12.61 14.42
C PRO A 257 3.16 -12.07 14.93
N HIS A 258 4.07 -11.71 14.04
CA HIS A 258 5.35 -11.09 14.37
C HIS A 258 5.25 -9.60 14.72
N PHE A 259 4.06 -9.02 14.72
CA PHE A 259 3.80 -7.61 15.03
C PHE A 259 2.69 -7.44 16.07
N TYR A 260 2.48 -8.44 16.93
CA TYR A 260 1.58 -8.33 18.07
C TYR A 260 2.32 -7.78 19.29
N LEU A 261 1.56 -7.13 20.19
CA LEU A 261 2.03 -6.79 21.54
C LEU A 261 2.52 -8.05 22.28
N PRO A 262 3.49 -7.93 23.21
CA PRO A 262 3.90 -9.05 24.04
C PRO A 262 2.74 -9.55 24.89
N GLU A 263 2.69 -10.86 25.11
CA GLU A 263 1.68 -11.46 26.02
C GLU A 263 1.87 -10.98 27.47
N ASP A 264 3.12 -10.78 27.88
CA ASP A 264 3.45 -10.13 29.16
C ASP A 264 3.34 -8.61 29.02
N ILE A 265 2.21 -8.06 29.47
CA ILE A 265 1.90 -6.63 29.41
C ILE A 265 2.81 -5.77 30.29
N SER A 266 3.55 -6.36 31.23
CA SER A 266 4.50 -5.66 32.11
C SER A 266 5.81 -5.29 31.40
N LEU A 267 6.11 -5.93 30.26
CA LEU A 267 7.31 -5.64 29.50
C LEU A 267 7.24 -4.25 28.83
N PRO A 268 8.35 -3.50 28.80
CA PRO A 268 8.39 -2.20 28.14
C PRO A 268 8.33 -2.35 26.61
N VAL A 269 7.70 -1.39 25.95
CA VAL A 269 7.58 -1.32 24.49
C VAL A 269 8.08 0.02 23.95
N ILE A 270 8.89 -0.04 22.89
CA ILE A 270 9.40 1.12 22.15
C ILE A 270 8.76 1.10 20.77
N LEU A 271 7.97 2.12 20.45
CA LEU A 271 7.19 2.23 19.23
C LEU A 271 7.82 3.30 18.35
N VAL A 272 8.26 2.97 17.13
CA VAL A 272 8.93 3.90 16.20
C VAL A 272 8.17 3.94 14.89
N GLY A 273 7.43 5.03 14.65
CA GLY A 273 6.45 5.09 13.56
C GLY A 273 6.22 6.49 13.01
N PRO A 274 7.12 7.03 12.17
CA PRO A 274 6.90 8.33 11.55
C PRO A 274 5.81 8.29 10.46
N GLY A 275 5.08 9.39 10.31
CA GLY A 275 4.00 9.53 9.34
C GLY A 275 2.91 8.48 9.56
N THR A 276 2.43 7.86 8.48
CA THR A 276 1.43 6.76 8.58
C THR A 276 1.96 5.51 9.26
N GLY A 277 3.27 5.40 9.54
CA GLY A 277 3.85 4.34 10.38
C GLY A 277 3.31 4.34 11.81
N ILE A 278 2.61 5.39 12.24
CA ILE A 278 1.91 5.41 13.53
C ILE A 278 0.66 4.51 13.56
N ALA A 279 0.15 4.07 12.41
CA ALA A 279 -1.12 3.35 12.28
C ALA A 279 -1.28 2.18 13.26
N PRO A 280 -0.39 1.16 13.28
CA PRO A 280 -0.55 0.05 14.23
C PRO A 280 -0.36 0.49 15.69
N PHE A 281 0.44 1.52 15.94
CA PHE A 281 0.67 2.01 17.30
C PHE A 281 -0.57 2.66 17.90
N ARG A 282 -1.45 3.22 17.07
CA ARG A 282 -2.78 3.63 17.53
C ARG A 282 -3.57 2.48 18.10
N ALA A 283 -3.61 1.35 17.39
CA ALA A 283 -4.24 0.14 17.90
C ALA A 283 -3.56 -0.36 19.19
N PHE A 284 -2.22 -0.25 19.29
CA PHE A 284 -1.47 -0.70 20.47
C PHE A 284 -1.82 0.11 21.72
N TRP A 285 -1.80 1.44 21.67
CA TRP A 285 -2.14 2.23 22.85
C TRP A 285 -3.63 2.08 23.21
N GLN A 286 -4.52 1.92 22.23
CA GLN A 286 -5.92 1.59 22.51
C GLN A 286 -6.07 0.23 23.20
N GLN A 287 -5.35 -0.80 22.75
CA GLN A 287 -5.37 -2.11 23.39
C GLN A 287 -4.86 -2.02 24.83
N ARG A 288 -3.71 -1.39 25.04
CA ARG A 288 -3.13 -1.20 26.38
C ARG A 288 -4.05 -0.38 27.29
N TRP A 289 -4.73 0.63 26.75
CA TRP A 289 -5.72 1.39 27.51
C TRP A 289 -6.90 0.54 27.97
N SER A 290 -7.36 -0.41 27.14
CA SER A 290 -8.40 -1.37 27.52
C SER A 290 -7.93 -2.42 28.53
N GLU A 291 -6.63 -2.71 28.60
CA GLU A 291 -6.01 -3.75 29.42
C GLU A 291 -5.41 -3.21 30.74
N SER A 292 -6.23 -2.65 31.65
CA SER A 292 -5.88 -2.32 33.05
C SER A 292 -4.66 -1.37 33.28
N LYS A 293 -4.44 -0.98 34.55
CA LYS A 293 -3.47 0.06 34.97
C LYS A 293 -2.02 -0.41 35.17
N ILE A 294 -1.73 -1.71 35.08
CA ILE A 294 -0.36 -2.23 35.24
C ILE A 294 0.15 -2.66 33.88
N ALA A 295 0.75 -1.71 33.17
CA ALA A 295 1.38 -1.94 31.90
C ALA A 295 2.84 -1.44 31.97
N GLY A 296 3.75 -2.15 31.33
CA GLY A 296 5.14 -1.71 31.18
C GLY A 296 5.26 -0.32 30.53
N LYS A 297 6.45 0.28 30.61
CA LYS A 297 6.69 1.58 29.97
C LYS A 297 6.43 1.48 28.46
N ALA A 298 5.66 2.42 27.91
CA ALA A 298 5.45 2.53 26.46
C ALA A 298 5.98 3.87 25.95
N TRP A 299 6.98 3.84 25.08
CA TRP A 299 7.57 5.04 24.47
C TRP A 299 7.23 5.11 22.99
N LEU A 300 6.81 6.27 22.51
CA LEU A 300 6.50 6.50 21.10
C LEU A 300 7.46 7.51 20.48
N PHE A 301 8.19 7.10 19.46
CA PHE A 301 8.99 7.95 18.58
C PHE A 301 8.21 8.21 17.29
N PHE A 302 7.60 9.37 17.21
CA PHE A 302 6.84 9.82 16.06
C PHE A 302 7.62 10.90 15.30
N GLY A 303 7.47 10.94 13.98
CA GLY A 303 8.12 11.95 13.15
C GLY A 303 7.27 12.35 11.96
N CYS A 304 7.30 13.63 11.61
CA CYS A 304 6.58 14.18 10.47
C CYS A 304 7.35 15.36 9.85
N ARG A 305 6.76 15.98 8.81
CA ARG A 305 7.39 17.13 8.15
C ARG A 305 7.17 18.42 8.93
N TYR A 306 5.92 18.67 9.30
CA TYR A 306 5.43 19.89 9.95
C TYR A 306 4.50 19.51 11.11
N LYS A 307 4.31 20.40 12.08
CA LYS A 307 3.40 20.19 13.22
C LYS A 307 1.96 19.94 12.79
N GLU A 308 1.52 20.46 11.64
CA GLU A 308 0.18 20.20 11.09
C GLU A 308 0.01 18.74 10.62
N LEU A 309 1.11 17.99 10.49
CA LEU A 309 1.12 16.56 10.19
C LEU A 309 1.39 15.72 11.44
N ASP A 310 1.17 16.29 12.63
CA ASP A 310 1.24 15.57 13.89
C ASP A 310 0.00 14.69 14.08
N LEU A 311 -0.04 13.55 13.37
CA LEU A 311 -1.17 12.63 13.36
C LEU A 311 -1.50 12.17 14.79
N TYR A 312 -2.79 12.16 15.12
CA TYR A 312 -3.29 11.75 16.43
C TYR A 312 -2.72 12.56 17.60
N ARG A 313 -2.41 13.84 17.40
CA ARG A 313 -1.82 14.70 18.45
C ARG A 313 -2.62 14.65 19.75
N ASP A 314 -3.94 14.84 19.67
CA ASP A 314 -4.78 14.95 20.85
C ASP A 314 -4.96 13.57 21.52
N ASP A 315 -5.19 12.49 20.75
CA ASP A 315 -5.18 11.10 21.27
C ASP A 315 -3.86 10.79 22.00
N LYS A 316 -2.71 11.17 21.43
CA LYS A 316 -1.40 10.93 22.07
C LYS A 316 -1.25 11.68 23.38
N ALA A 317 -1.71 12.93 23.44
CA ALA A 317 -1.67 13.73 24.66
C ALA A 317 -2.53 13.10 25.76
N GLU A 318 -3.76 12.70 25.42
CA GLU A 318 -4.65 11.99 26.35
C GLU A 318 -4.03 10.68 26.85
N MET A 319 -3.43 9.87 25.95
CA MET A 319 -2.76 8.63 26.36
C MET A 319 -1.56 8.86 27.27
N VAL A 320 -0.89 10.02 27.17
CA VAL A 320 0.18 10.41 28.11
C VAL A 320 -0.40 10.77 29.47
N GLU A 321 -1.47 11.56 29.50
CA GLU A 321 -2.16 11.93 30.75
C GLU A 321 -2.70 10.71 31.50
N LEU A 322 -3.21 9.72 30.76
CA LEU A 322 -3.71 8.46 31.31
C LEU A 322 -2.60 7.46 31.68
N GLY A 323 -1.33 7.77 31.41
CA GLY A 323 -0.19 6.89 31.69
C GLY A 323 -0.07 5.66 30.79
N VAL A 324 -0.86 5.58 29.71
CA VAL A 324 -0.78 4.51 28.71
C VAL A 324 0.50 4.66 27.90
N LEU A 325 0.77 5.87 27.41
CA LEU A 325 2.05 6.26 26.83
C LEU A 325 2.86 6.99 27.89
N HIS A 326 4.06 6.50 28.20
CA HIS A 326 4.90 7.11 29.23
C HIS A 326 5.70 8.29 28.67
N ARG A 327 5.99 8.27 27.37
CA ARG A 327 6.70 9.36 26.69
C ARG A 327 6.43 9.35 25.19
N VAL A 328 6.23 10.53 24.63
CA VAL A 328 6.10 10.75 23.18
C VAL A 328 7.20 11.69 22.73
N PHE A 329 7.94 11.29 21.71
CA PHE A 329 8.98 12.06 21.04
C PHE A 329 8.48 12.47 19.67
N LEU A 330 8.58 13.76 19.34
CA LEU A 330 8.15 14.33 18.06
C LEU A 330 9.35 14.86 17.29
N ALA A 331 9.66 14.22 16.16
CA ALA A 331 10.69 14.67 15.23
C ALA A 331 10.08 15.46 14.06
N LEU A 332 10.56 16.68 13.83
CA LEU A 332 10.11 17.56 12.75
C LEU A 332 11.21 17.75 11.71
N SER A 333 10.94 17.35 10.47
CA SER A 333 11.96 17.31 9.41
C SER A 333 11.99 18.53 8.48
N ARG A 334 10.92 19.35 8.47
CA ARG A 334 10.78 20.51 7.57
C ARG A 334 10.16 21.75 8.25
N GLU A 335 9.90 21.71 9.55
CA GLU A 335 9.31 22.83 10.29
C GLU A 335 10.21 24.08 10.22
N PRO A 336 9.68 25.23 9.79
CA PRO A 336 10.44 26.47 9.75
C PRO A 336 11.07 26.82 11.11
N TYR A 337 12.29 27.36 11.08
CA TYR A 337 13.03 27.79 12.28
C TYR A 337 13.30 26.68 13.31
N THR A 338 13.07 25.42 12.95
CA THR A 338 13.36 24.24 13.77
C THR A 338 14.48 23.45 13.11
N LYS A 339 15.41 22.90 13.92
CA LYS A 339 16.44 21.99 13.40
C LYS A 339 15.75 20.78 12.77
N LYS A 340 16.17 20.42 11.56
CA LYS A 340 15.71 19.19 10.90
C LYS A 340 16.10 17.98 11.75
N THR A 341 15.09 17.25 12.20
CA THR A 341 15.24 16.11 13.11
C THR A 341 14.44 14.93 12.59
N TYR A 342 15.00 13.73 12.70
CA TYR A 342 14.34 12.46 12.45
C TYR A 342 14.22 11.64 13.74
N VAL A 343 13.40 10.58 13.70
CA VAL A 343 13.15 9.72 14.88
C VAL A 343 14.44 9.11 15.42
N GLN A 344 15.36 8.71 14.54
CA GLN A 344 16.67 8.18 14.94
C GLN A 344 17.51 9.18 15.73
N ASP A 345 17.44 10.47 15.40
CA ASP A 345 18.20 11.51 16.10
C ASP A 345 17.73 11.60 17.55
N LEU A 346 16.41 11.58 17.76
CA LEU A 346 15.81 11.58 19.10
C LEU A 346 16.12 10.29 19.87
N MET A 347 16.19 9.14 19.19
CA MET A 347 16.56 7.88 19.83
C MET A 347 17.99 7.91 20.37
N VAL A 348 18.94 8.50 19.64
CA VAL A 348 20.33 8.63 20.10
C VAL A 348 20.42 9.51 21.36
N GLU A 349 19.60 10.55 21.47
CA GLU A 349 19.58 11.46 22.62
C GLU A 349 19.17 10.77 23.94
N VAL A 350 18.36 9.71 23.87
CA VAL A 350 17.90 8.93 25.03
C VAL A 350 18.35 7.47 24.97
N GLY A 351 19.50 7.24 24.33
CA GLY A 351 20.01 5.89 24.04
C GLY A 351 20.27 5.03 25.28
N ASP A 352 20.64 5.64 26.40
CA ASP A 352 20.85 4.94 27.67
C ASP A 352 19.56 4.30 28.21
N GLU A 353 18.44 5.02 28.18
CA GLU A 353 17.15 4.49 28.63
C GLU A 353 16.57 3.49 27.61
N ILE A 354 16.79 3.71 26.30
CA ILE A 354 16.46 2.71 25.26
C ILE A 354 17.21 1.40 25.53
N TYR A 355 18.51 1.48 25.81
CA TYR A 355 19.33 0.30 26.15
C TYR A 355 18.78 -0.40 27.39
N ARG A 356 18.45 0.35 28.45
CA ARG A 356 17.84 -0.19 29.66
C ARG A 356 16.53 -0.93 29.35
N MET A 357 15.58 -0.27 28.68
CA MET A 357 14.27 -0.86 28.35
C MET A 357 14.42 -2.13 27.50
N LEU A 358 15.26 -2.08 26.45
CA LEU A 358 15.40 -3.16 25.49
C LEU A 358 16.24 -4.33 26.02
N VAL A 359 17.40 -4.05 26.61
CA VAL A 359 18.41 -5.05 26.96
C VAL A 359 18.23 -5.56 28.39
N LEU A 360 18.07 -4.65 29.36
CA LEU A 360 18.02 -4.97 30.79
C LEU A 360 16.62 -5.39 31.24
N GLU A 361 15.60 -4.62 30.85
CA GLU A 361 14.18 -4.87 31.19
C GLU A 361 13.51 -5.82 30.19
N LYS A 362 14.27 -6.32 29.22
CA LYS A 362 13.86 -7.31 28.23
C LYS A 362 12.63 -6.89 27.37
N GLY A 363 12.48 -5.59 27.14
CA GLY A 363 11.41 -5.02 26.34
C GLY A 363 11.44 -5.34 24.86
N HIS A 364 10.42 -4.82 24.18
CA HIS A 364 10.19 -4.99 22.75
C HIS A 364 10.35 -3.67 22.01
N VAL A 365 10.78 -3.72 20.75
CA VAL A 365 10.82 -2.57 19.85
C VAL A 365 10.06 -2.89 18.58
N TYR A 366 9.18 -1.96 18.19
CA TYR A 366 8.35 -2.04 17.01
C TYR A 366 8.67 -0.88 16.09
N VAL A 367 8.95 -1.19 14.83
CA VAL A 367 9.30 -0.21 13.80
C VAL A 367 8.32 -0.33 12.65
N CYS A 368 7.63 0.75 12.32
CA CYS A 368 6.61 0.75 11.27
C CYS A 368 6.76 1.95 10.32
N GLY A 369 6.70 1.72 9.01
CA GLY A 369 6.77 2.77 7.99
C GLY A 369 7.63 2.43 6.77
N ASP A 370 8.35 3.42 6.25
CA ASP A 370 9.19 3.28 5.04
C ASP A 370 10.43 2.42 5.27
N SER A 371 10.85 1.67 4.25
CA SER A 371 11.99 0.75 4.35
C SER A 371 13.31 1.44 4.69
N ALA A 372 13.58 2.63 4.14
CA ALA A 372 14.80 3.36 4.45
C ALA A 372 14.80 3.93 5.89
N MET A 373 13.62 4.19 6.44
CA MET A 373 13.46 4.60 7.83
C MET A 373 13.72 3.42 8.77
N ALA A 374 13.15 2.24 8.48
CA ALA A 374 13.36 1.04 9.27
C ALA A 374 14.86 0.64 9.32
N GLU A 375 15.55 0.69 8.17
CA GLU A 375 17.00 0.46 8.12
C GLU A 375 17.77 1.48 8.99
N GLY A 376 17.42 2.76 8.93
CA GLY A 376 18.05 3.80 9.75
C GLY A 376 17.84 3.58 11.26
N VAL A 377 16.66 3.14 11.67
CA VAL A 377 16.35 2.79 13.07
C VAL A 377 17.15 1.56 13.51
N ASN A 378 17.26 0.54 12.66
CA ASN A 378 18.06 -0.65 12.94
C ASN A 378 19.53 -0.30 13.25
N GLN A 379 20.15 0.53 12.41
CA GLN A 379 21.53 0.99 12.61
C GLN A 379 21.69 1.85 13.87
N THR A 380 20.66 2.64 14.19
CA THR A 380 20.63 3.46 15.40
C THR A 380 20.60 2.60 16.66
N LEU A 381 19.76 1.55 16.68
CA LEU A 381 19.70 0.61 17.78
C LEU A 381 21.02 -0.13 17.98
N LYS A 382 21.68 -0.56 16.89
CA LYS A 382 23.03 -1.14 16.96
C LYS A 382 24.02 -0.19 17.61
N THR A 383 24.00 1.07 17.21
CA THR A 383 24.86 2.12 17.77
C THR A 383 24.61 2.31 19.27
N ILE A 384 23.35 2.32 19.70
CA ILE A 384 22.94 2.42 21.11
C ILE A 384 23.44 1.21 21.91
N ILE A 385 23.20 -0.01 21.40
CA ILE A 385 23.64 -1.25 22.05
C ILE A 385 25.16 -1.29 22.18
N GLN A 386 25.89 -0.91 21.13
CA GLN A 386 27.35 -0.87 21.16
C GLN A 386 27.87 0.14 22.19
N ARG A 387 27.25 1.32 22.27
CA ARG A 387 27.67 2.40 23.16
C ARG A 387 27.42 2.10 24.63
N HIS A 388 26.28 1.47 24.95
CA HIS A 388 25.84 1.26 26.35
C HIS A 388 26.05 -0.18 26.84
N GLY A 389 26.28 -1.14 25.94
CA GLY A 389 26.46 -2.56 26.24
C GLY A 389 27.91 -3.03 26.39
N GLY A 390 28.89 -2.13 26.21
CA GLY A 390 30.31 -2.48 26.37
C GLY A 390 30.80 -3.44 25.28
N GLN A 391 31.04 -4.71 25.65
CA GLN A 391 31.57 -5.74 24.74
C GLN A 391 30.49 -6.56 24.00
N ILE A 392 29.21 -6.20 24.14
CA ILE A 392 28.14 -6.86 23.37
C ILE A 392 28.35 -6.56 21.88
N ASP A 393 28.41 -7.62 21.06
CA ASP A 393 28.33 -7.48 19.61
C ASP A 393 26.90 -7.10 19.22
N ALA A 394 26.72 -5.85 18.77
CA ALA A 394 25.42 -5.30 18.45
C ALA A 394 24.71 -6.05 17.32
N ASP A 395 25.45 -6.54 16.31
CA ASP A 395 24.86 -7.27 15.18
C ASP A 395 24.30 -8.61 15.63
N SER A 396 25.09 -9.41 16.35
CA SER A 396 24.64 -10.68 16.93
C SER A 396 23.48 -10.49 17.91
N TYR A 397 23.50 -9.42 18.71
CA TYR A 397 22.41 -9.14 19.64
C TYR A 397 21.11 -8.77 18.93
N MET A 398 21.16 -7.98 17.85
CA MET A 398 19.98 -7.66 17.05
C MET A 398 19.37 -8.90 16.40
N LEU A 399 20.18 -9.87 15.96
CA LEU A 399 19.68 -11.18 15.49
C LEU A 399 18.97 -11.93 16.62
N THR A 400 19.56 -11.95 17.82
CA THR A 400 18.94 -12.57 19.01
C THR A 400 17.58 -11.93 19.32
N LEU A 401 17.43 -10.60 19.18
CA LEU A 401 16.14 -9.93 19.37
C LEU A 401 15.08 -10.36 18.36
N LYS A 402 15.48 -10.58 17.09
CA LYS A 402 14.58 -11.09 16.05
C LYS A 402 14.15 -12.52 16.35
N ASP A 403 15.10 -13.38 16.73
CA ASP A 403 14.84 -14.78 17.07
C ASP A 403 13.93 -14.92 18.31
N GLN A 404 14.08 -14.01 19.28
CA GLN A 404 13.24 -13.93 20.48
C GLN A 404 11.90 -13.21 20.24
N ASN A 405 11.61 -12.78 19.01
CA ASN A 405 10.41 -12.01 18.66
C ASN A 405 10.23 -10.76 19.55
N ARG A 406 11.30 -9.97 19.71
CA ARG A 406 11.30 -8.69 20.45
C ARG A 406 11.71 -7.48 19.62
N TYR A 407 12.16 -7.71 18.40
CA TYR A 407 12.38 -6.67 17.40
C TYR A 407 11.43 -6.92 16.22
N HIS A 408 10.49 -6.01 16.01
CA HIS A 408 9.36 -6.17 15.11
C HIS A 408 9.39 -5.10 14.01
N GLU A 409 9.17 -5.49 12.76
CA GLU A 409 9.15 -4.59 11.61
C GLU A 409 7.87 -4.76 10.79
N ASP A 410 7.19 -3.64 10.52
CA ASP A 410 6.05 -3.55 9.60
C ASP A 410 6.34 -2.49 8.53
N VAL A 411 6.88 -2.93 7.38
CA VAL A 411 7.45 -2.04 6.36
C VAL A 411 6.51 -1.93 5.15
N PHE A 412 6.11 -0.71 4.80
CA PHE A 412 5.10 -0.42 3.77
C PHE A 412 5.65 -0.39 2.32
N GLY A 413 6.88 -0.87 2.11
CA GLY A 413 7.62 -0.66 0.87
C GLY A 413 8.15 0.78 0.73
N ILE A 414 8.40 1.25 -0.50
CA ILE A 414 8.91 2.60 -0.77
C ILE A 414 7.75 3.59 -0.75
N THR A 415 7.64 4.39 0.30
CA THR A 415 6.51 5.33 0.51
C THR A 415 6.95 6.79 0.66
N LEU A 416 8.14 7.06 1.21
CA LEU A 416 8.59 8.42 1.51
C LEU A 416 9.40 9.09 0.40
N ARG A 417 9.88 8.32 -0.58
CA ARG A 417 10.87 8.79 -1.58
C ARG A 417 10.50 8.55 -3.05
N THR A 418 9.31 8.04 -3.37
CA THR A 418 8.95 7.72 -4.77
C THR A 418 8.97 8.99 -5.66
N ALA A 419 8.31 10.07 -5.22
CA ALA A 419 8.33 11.35 -5.95
C ALA A 419 9.74 11.99 -6.00
N GLU A 420 10.55 11.86 -4.93
CA GLU A 420 11.91 12.41 -4.89
C GLU A 420 12.90 11.58 -5.74
N LYS A 421 12.69 10.27 -5.87
CA LYS A 421 13.43 9.40 -6.80
C LYS A 421 13.08 9.73 -8.24
N LEU A 422 11.79 9.86 -8.57
CA LEU A 422 11.33 10.28 -9.90
C LEU A 422 11.93 11.64 -10.30
N ASN A 423 12.00 12.61 -9.36
CA ASN A 423 12.62 13.92 -9.60
C ASN A 423 14.16 13.89 -9.69
N LYS A 424 14.84 12.88 -9.13
CA LYS A 424 16.32 12.76 -9.22
C LYS A 424 16.77 12.23 -10.57
N PHE A 425 16.03 11.31 -11.19
CA PHE A 425 16.37 10.80 -12.52
C PHE A 425 16.28 11.88 -13.62
N GLY A 426 15.41 12.89 -13.45
CA GLY A 426 15.30 14.02 -14.38
C GLY A 426 16.43 15.05 -14.31
N LYS A 427 17.35 14.96 -13.34
CA LYS A 427 18.52 15.86 -13.25
C LYS A 427 19.79 15.23 -13.81
N SER A 428 19.73 13.97 -14.23
CA SER A 428 20.86 13.21 -14.77
C SER A 428 20.68 12.77 -16.23
N ALA A 429 19.70 13.35 -16.93
CA ALA A 429 19.47 13.14 -18.36
C ALA A 429 19.78 14.41 -19.15
#